data_AF-A0AA97HKT3-F1
#
_entry.id   AF-A0AA97HKT3-F1
#
_cell.length_a   1.000
_cell.length_b   1.000
_cell.length_c   1.000
_cell.angle_alpha   90.00
_cell.angle_beta   90.00
_cell.angle_gamma   90.00
#
_symmetry.space_group_name_H-M   'P 1'
#
loop_
_entity.id
_entity.type
_entity.pdbx_description
1 polymer ?
#
loop_
_entity_poly.entity_id
_entity_poly.type
_entity_poly.pdbx_seq_one_letter_code
_entity_poly.pdbx_strand_id
1 'polypeptide(L)' 'MAEKLVFKYDQTGDILYINTCAPYAEQESEEIGDEMIARLNPVSGEVENLEILFFSKRLR' A
#
# COMPACT_ATOMS: atom_id res chain seq x y z
N MET A 1 6.81 -3.91 20.07
CA MET A 1 7.01 -2.52 19.59
C MET A 1 6.00 -2.31 18.49
N ALA A 2 5.27 -1.18 18.47
CA ALA A 2 4.33 -0.92 17.38
C ALA A 2 5.13 -0.67 16.08
N GLU A 3 4.73 -1.32 15.00
CA GLU A 3 5.34 -1.05 13.69
C GLU A 3 5.07 0.40 13.28
N LYS A 4 6.11 1.05 12.75
CA LYS A 4 6.00 2.44 12.31
C LYS A 4 5.36 2.46 10.93
N LEU A 5 4.13 2.95 10.85
CA LEU A 5 3.45 3.20 9.59
C LEU A 5 3.98 4.48 8.94
N VAL A 6 4.29 4.42 7.65
CA VAL A 6 4.69 5.55 6.82
C VAL A 6 3.63 5.80 5.74
N PHE A 7 3.00 6.97 5.82
CA PHE A 7 1.98 7.41 4.88
C PHE A 7 2.62 8.32 3.82
N LYS A 8 2.37 8.04 2.54
CA LYS A 8 2.81 8.86 1.42
C LYS A 8 1.67 8.99 0.42
N TYR A 9 1.32 10.22 0.05
CA TYR A 9 0.33 10.49 -0.97
C TYR A 9 1.02 10.90 -2.27
N ASP A 10 0.74 10.19 -3.36
CA ASP A 10 1.06 10.63 -4.70
C ASP A 10 -0.16 11.35 -5.30
N GLN A 11 -0.03 12.66 -5.42
CA GLN A 11 -1.06 13.51 -5.99
C GLN A 11 -1.25 13.29 -7.50
N THR A 12 -0.22 12.86 -8.23
CA THR A 12 -0.31 12.68 -9.68
C THR A 12 -1.10 11.41 -10.03
N GLY A 13 -0.78 10.31 -9.34
CA GLY A 13 -1.50 9.04 -9.47
C GLY A 13 -2.83 8.98 -8.71
N ASP A 14 -3.09 9.92 -7.79
CA ASP A 14 -4.18 9.85 -6.81
C ASP A 14 -4.13 8.56 -5.98
N ILE A 15 -2.94 8.26 -5.42
CA ILE A 15 -2.67 7.02 -4.67
C ILE A 15 -2.16 7.37 -3.28
N LEU A 16 -2.79 6.78 -2.25
CA LEU A 16 -2.25 6.77 -0.90
C LEU A 16 -1.49 5.46 -0.66
N TYR A 17 -0.21 5.58 -0.32
CA TYR A 17 0.63 4.48 0.12
C TYR A 17 0.70 4.45 1.64
N ILE A 18 0.43 3.28 2.24
CA ILE A 18 0.63 3.01 3.67
C ILE A 18 1.67 1.90 3.77
N ASN A 19 2.85 2.22 4.29
CA ASN A 19 3.99 1.31 4.28
C ASN A 19 4.42 0.92 5.70
N THR A 20 4.79 -0.34 5.92
CA THR A 20 5.53 -0.78 7.12
C THR A 20 7.05 -0.84 6.85
N CYS A 21 7.46 -1.00 5.58
CA CYS A 21 8.86 -1.00 5.14
C CYS A 21 9.08 -0.13 3.89
N ALA A 22 10.34 0.04 3.46
CA ALA A 22 10.62 0.64 2.16
C ALA A 22 10.20 -0.31 1.03
N PRO A 23 9.67 0.20 -0.10
CA PRO A 23 9.27 -0.65 -1.22
C PRO A 23 10.50 -1.32 -1.86
N TYR A 24 10.33 -2.56 -2.32
CA TYR A 24 11.35 -3.34 -3.00
C TYR A 24 10.75 -4.21 -4.12
N ALA A 25 11.58 -4.67 -5.06
CA ALA A 25 11.12 -5.21 -6.33
C ALA A 25 10.46 -6.59 -6.20
N GLU A 26 10.87 -7.36 -5.21
CA GLU A 26 10.43 -8.73 -4.96
C GLU A 26 9.07 -8.82 -4.25
N GLN A 27 8.50 -7.69 -3.81
CA GLN A 27 7.17 -7.68 -3.20
C GLN A 27 6.13 -8.19 -4.20
N GLU A 28 5.39 -9.22 -3.79
CA GLU A 28 4.23 -9.67 -4.56
C GLU A 28 3.10 -8.65 -4.42
N SER A 29 2.22 -8.57 -5.42
CA SER A 29 1.06 -7.69 -5.38
C SER A 29 -0.23 -8.46 -5.56
N GLU A 30 -1.21 -8.16 -4.73
CA GLU A 30 -2.56 -8.73 -4.80
C GLU A 30 -3.59 -7.59 -4.82
N GLU A 31 -4.53 -7.64 -5.77
CA GLU A 31 -5.70 -6.76 -5.76
C GLU A 31 -6.72 -7.31 -4.76
N ILE A 32 -7.01 -6.53 -3.71
CA ILE A 32 -7.88 -6.97 -2.60
C ILE A 32 -9.28 -6.38 -2.67
N GLY A 33 -9.64 -5.77 -3.80
CA GLY A 33 -10.93 -5.12 -4.04
C GLY A 33 -10.94 -3.65 -3.65
N ASP A 34 -12.08 -2.99 -3.90
CA ASP A 34 -12.28 -1.56 -3.65
C ASP A 34 -11.14 -0.68 -4.20
N GLU A 35 -10.59 -0.97 -5.38
CA GLU A 35 -9.48 -0.16 -5.94
C GLU A 35 -8.24 -0.12 -5.00
N MET A 36 -7.96 -1.22 -4.29
CA MET A 36 -6.83 -1.36 -3.37
C MET A 36 -5.91 -2.53 -3.75
N ILE A 37 -4.62 -2.32 -3.60
CA ILE A 37 -3.57 -3.30 -3.85
C ILE A 37 -2.78 -3.52 -2.56
N ALA A 38 -2.64 -4.77 -2.13
CA ALA A 38 -1.72 -5.17 -1.09
C ALA A 38 -0.37 -5.55 -1.70
N ARG A 39 0.72 -5.10 -1.08
CA ARG A 39 2.07 -5.59 -1.33
C ARG A 39 2.47 -6.55 -0.23
N LEU A 40 2.87 -7.75 -0.62
CA LEU A 40 3.14 -8.86 0.28
C LEU A 40 4.63 -9.18 0.32
N ASN A 41 5.11 -9.56 1.50
CA ASN A 41 6.39 -10.23 1.62
C ASN A 41 6.36 -11.55 0.84
N PRO A 42 7.28 -11.79 -0.12
CA PRO A 42 7.24 -12.98 -0.98
C PRO A 42 7.51 -14.29 -0.23
N VAL A 43 7.99 -14.22 1.02
CA VAL A 43 8.33 -15.39 1.84
C VAL A 43 7.28 -15.64 2.92
N SER A 44 6.92 -14.62 3.70
CA SER A 44 5.95 -14.77 4.81
C SER A 44 4.50 -14.58 4.38
N GLY A 45 4.25 -13.91 3.25
CA GLY A 45 2.91 -13.50 2.83
C GLY A 45 2.32 -12.36 3.67
N GLU A 46 3.11 -11.73 4.54
CA GLU A 46 2.66 -10.59 5.35
C GLU A 46 2.45 -9.35 4.49
N VAL A 47 1.45 -8.54 4.84
CA VAL A 47 1.19 -7.26 4.16
C VAL A 47 2.23 -6.24 4.61
N GLU A 48 3.01 -5.73 3.67
CA GLU A 48 4.07 -4.75 3.91
C GLU A 48 3.72 -3.35 3.39
N ASN A 49 2.80 -3.28 2.42
CA ASN A 49 2.26 -2.02 1.95
C ASN A 49 0.80 -2.17 1.46
N LEU A 50 0.06 -1.07 1.57
CA LEU A 50 -1.24 -0.90 0.97
C LEU A 50 -1.20 0.29 0.01
N GLU A 51 -1.60 0.07 -1.23
CA GLU A 51 -1.84 1.11 -2.23
C GLU A 51 -3.35 1.32 -2.35
N ILE A 52 -3.82 2.52 -2.03
CA ILE A 52 -5.23 2.88 -2.18
C ILE A 52 -5.34 3.78 -3.40
N LEU A 53 -5.87 3.23 -4.49
CA LEU A 53 -6.06 3.95 -5.74
C LEU A 53 -7.26 4.90 -5.61
N PHE A 54 -7.24 5.96 -6.42
CA PHE A 54 -8.25 7.01 -6.48
C PHE A 54 -8.62 7.57 -5.10
N PHE A 55 -7.63 7.73 -4.22
CA PHE A 55 -7.85 8.00 -2.80
C PHE A 55 -8.74 9.23 -2.56
N SER A 56 -8.58 10.28 -3.37
CA SER A 56 -9.36 11.50 -3.27
C SER A 56 -10.88 11.29 -3.40
N LYS A 57 -11.33 10.25 -4.11
CA LYS A 57 -12.76 9.94 -4.28
C LYS A 57 -13.44 9.52 -2.96
N ARG A 58 -12.66 9.10 -1.97
CA ARG A 58 -13.14 8.64 -0.65
C ARG A 58 -13.37 9.78 0.35
N LEU A 59 -12.89 10.99 0.06
CA LEU A 59 -12.94 12.14 0.97
C LEU A 59 -14.20 13.01 0.80
N ARG A 60 -15.27 12.44 0.24
CA ARG A 60 -16.54 13.15 0.01
C ARG A 60 -17.38 13.25 1.27
#